data_AF-A0AB37YZI1-F1
#
_entry.id   AF-A0AB37YZI1-F1
#
_cell.length_a   1.000
_cell.length_b   1.000
_cell.length_c   1.000
_cell.angle_alpha   90.00
_cell.angle_beta   90.00
_cell.angle_gamma   90.00
#
_symmetry.space_group_name_H-M   'P 1'
#
loop_
_entity.id
_entity.type
_entity.pdbx_description
1 polymer ?
#
loop_
_entity_poly.entity_id
_entity_poly.type
_entity_poly.pdbx_seq_one_letter_code
_entity_poly.pdbx_strand_id
1 'polypeptide(L)'
;MLSLLWVVYMPLLVLCGFFGGIFLIVISMKHRKLFVGLMGLLSFSFVTLPFVFWGMGVDSNTILPISTTLYWILFSLTGLLAGVSGVQAKIKSIRNMGFIIFIAGILGVIFWLLMTVGDSYYI
;
A
#
# COMPACT_ATOMS: atom_id res chain seq x y z
N MET A 1 -22.75 -1.03 7.85
CA MET A 1 -21.90 -1.80 8.80
C MET A 1 -20.57 -2.21 8.17
N LEU A 2 -20.56 -2.64 6.89
CA LEU A 2 -19.33 -2.97 6.14
C LEU A 2 -18.36 -1.77 6.00
N SER A 3 -18.88 -0.54 5.90
CA SER A 3 -18.07 0.69 5.83
C SER A 3 -17.19 0.91 7.09
N LEU A 4 -17.58 0.36 8.24
CA LEU A 4 -16.75 0.41 9.47
C LEU A 4 -15.48 -0.44 9.34
N LEU A 5 -15.53 -1.54 8.57
CA LEU A 5 -14.34 -2.39 8.34
C LEU A 5 -13.25 -1.59 7.64
N TRP A 6 -13.60 -0.83 6.62
CA TRP A 6 -12.66 0.04 5.92
C TRP A 6 -12.10 1.13 6.85
N VAL A 7 -12.96 1.83 7.58
CA VAL A 7 -12.54 2.92 8.49
C VAL A 7 -11.58 2.42 9.57
N VAL A 8 -11.83 1.24 10.15
CA VAL A 8 -10.96 0.64 11.17
C VAL A 8 -9.67 0.08 10.57
N TYR A 9 -9.73 -0.43 9.34
CA TYR A 9 -8.57 -1.04 8.68
C TYR A 9 -7.62 0.00 8.07
N MET A 10 -8.13 1.17 7.66
CA MET A 10 -7.35 2.19 6.98
C MET A 10 -6.12 2.66 7.79
N PRO A 11 -6.21 2.93 9.11
CA PRO A 11 -5.03 3.22 9.93
C PRO A 11 -3.99 2.09 9.92
N LEU A 12 -4.44 0.84 9.92
CA LEU A 12 -3.56 -0.34 9.94
C LEU A 12 -2.83 -0.49 8.59
N LEU A 13 -3.53 -0.23 7.49
CA LEU A 13 -2.96 -0.17 6.14
C LEU A 13 -1.91 0.93 6.01
N VAL A 14 -2.21 2.12 6.54
CA VAL A 14 -1.29 3.27 6.56
C VAL A 14 -0.04 2.96 7.37
N LEU A 15 -0.19 2.44 8.59
CA LEU A 15 0.96 2.04 9.42
C LEU A 15 1.80 0.96 8.72
N CYS A 16 1.15 0.00 8.06
CA CYS A 16 1.84 -1.05 7.30
C CYS A 16 2.68 -0.49 6.16
N GLY A 17 2.12 0.39 5.31
CA GLY A 17 2.89 0.98 4.21
C GLY A 17 3.93 2.00 4.66
N PHE A 18 3.68 2.74 5.73
CA PHE A 18 4.65 3.70 6.27
C PHE A 18 5.88 2.98 6.86
N PHE A 19 5.67 2.12 7.86
CA PHE A 19 6.77 1.39 8.50
C PHE A 19 7.36 0.34 7.56
N GLY A 20 6.54 -0.34 6.76
CA GLY A 20 7.00 -1.31 5.77
C GLY A 20 7.79 -0.70 4.64
N GLY A 21 7.39 0.45 4.13
CA GLY A 21 8.13 1.19 3.12
C GLY A 21 9.52 1.60 3.63
N ILE A 22 9.58 2.24 4.80
CA ILE A 22 10.86 2.62 5.44
C ILE A 22 11.75 1.40 5.67
N PHE A 23 11.17 0.31 6.19
CA PHE A 23 11.91 -0.93 6.43
C PHE A 23 12.53 -1.48 5.14
N LEU A 24 11.76 -1.54 4.05
CA LEU A 24 12.25 -1.98 2.75
C LEU A 24 13.37 -1.08 2.21
N ILE A 25 13.26 0.23 2.39
CA ILE A 25 14.33 1.18 1.99
C ILE A 25 15.63 0.87 2.75
N VAL A 26 15.59 0.81 4.08
CA VAL A 26 16.79 0.59 4.91
C VAL A 26 17.45 -0.76 4.60
N ILE A 27 16.67 -1.84 4.55
CA ILE A 27 17.21 -3.18 4.30
C ILE A 27 17.73 -3.32 2.85
N SER A 28 17.11 -2.62 1.89
CA SER A 28 17.55 -2.63 0.51
C SER A 28 18.94 -2.00 0.32
N MET A 29 19.24 -0.94 1.07
CA MET A 29 20.57 -0.31 1.09
C MET A 29 21.61 -1.28 1.64
N LYS A 30 21.29 -1.98 2.74
CA LYS A 30 22.19 -2.98 3.34
C LYS A 30 22.53 -4.11 2.36
N HIS A 31 21.56 -4.58 1.58
CA HIS A 31 21.76 -5.67 0.62
C HIS A 31 22.10 -5.21 -0.80
N ARG A 32 22.32 -3.90 -1.03
CA ARG A 32 22.57 -3.28 -2.35
C ARG A 32 21.53 -3.66 -3.41
N LYS A 33 20.27 -3.82 -3.02
CA LYS A 33 19.15 -4.18 -3.90
C LYS A 33 18.28 -2.95 -4.20
N LEU A 34 18.75 -2.09 -5.11
CA LEU A 34 18.08 -0.84 -5.46
C LEU A 34 16.60 -1.02 -5.85
N PHE A 35 16.27 -2.10 -6.57
CA PHE A 35 14.88 -2.39 -6.95
C PHE A 35 13.94 -2.53 -5.74
N VAL A 36 14.38 -3.20 -4.66
CA VAL A 36 13.59 -3.35 -3.44
C VAL A 36 13.44 -2.00 -2.73
N GLY A 37 14.49 -1.17 -2.75
CA GLY A 37 14.44 0.17 -2.21
C GLY A 37 13.46 1.08 -2.95
N LEU A 38 13.41 0.98 -4.28
CA LEU A 38 12.44 1.69 -5.12
C LEU A 38 11.00 1.25 -4.80
N MET A 39 10.75 -0.06 -4.65
CA MET A 39 9.43 -0.56 -4.24
C MET A 39 9.06 -0.09 -2.83
N GLY A 40 10.02 -0.05 -1.91
CA GLY A 40 9.85 0.52 -0.57
C GLY A 40 9.46 2.00 -0.63
N LEU A 41 10.17 2.80 -1.43
CA LEU A 41 9.87 4.22 -1.64
C LEU A 41 8.48 4.42 -2.25
N LEU A 42 8.11 3.63 -3.25
CA LEU A 42 6.77 3.67 -3.85
C LEU A 42 5.69 3.33 -2.81
N SER A 43 5.87 2.26 -2.02
CA SER A 43 4.89 1.89 -0.97
C SER A 43 4.70 2.99 0.07
N PHE A 44 5.80 3.65 0.47
CA PHE A 44 5.76 4.79 1.38
C PHE A 44 5.04 6.00 0.76
N SER A 45 5.35 6.32 -0.50
CA SER A 45 4.70 7.40 -1.24
C SER A 45 3.20 7.16 -1.39
N PHE A 46 2.78 5.94 -1.73
CA PHE A 46 1.35 5.60 -1.85
C PHE A 46 0.58 5.80 -0.54
N VAL A 47 1.21 5.63 0.61
CA VAL A 47 0.52 5.91 1.88
C VAL A 47 0.52 7.39 2.24
N THR A 48 1.56 8.15 1.87
CA THR A 48 1.72 9.54 2.30
C THR A 48 1.06 10.56 1.37
N LEU A 49 1.01 10.30 0.06
CA LEU A 49 0.43 11.20 -0.94
C LEU A 49 -1.02 11.63 -0.65
N PRO A 50 -1.94 10.74 -0.21
CA PRO A 50 -3.32 11.15 0.09
C PRO A 50 -3.38 12.21 1.20
N PHE A 51 -2.50 12.13 2.19
CA PHE A 51 -2.42 13.11 3.28
C PHE A 51 -1.78 14.42 2.83
N VAL A 52 -0.80 14.36 1.93
CA VAL A 52 -0.19 15.56 1.34
C VAL A 52 -1.20 16.31 0.48
N PHE A 53 -1.93 15.61 -0.40
CA PHE A 53 -2.97 16.23 -1.23
C PHE A 53 -4.09 16.83 -0.38
N TRP A 54 -4.51 16.13 0.67
CA TRP A 54 -5.45 16.66 1.66
C TRP A 54 -4.94 17.96 2.31
N GLY A 55 -3.68 17.99 2.75
CA GLY A 55 -3.06 19.17 3.36
C GLY A 55 -2.87 20.35 2.41
N MET A 56 -2.71 20.09 1.11
CA MET A 56 -2.63 21.12 0.07
C MET A 56 -4.02 21.66 -0.35
N GLY A 57 -5.10 21.03 0.11
CA GLY A 57 -6.47 21.37 -0.31
C GLY A 57 -6.73 21.12 -1.79
N VAL A 58 -5.91 20.27 -2.42
CA VAL A 58 -6.05 19.94 -3.85
C VAL A 58 -6.82 18.64 -3.98
N ASP A 59 -7.88 18.66 -4.78
CA ASP A 59 -8.63 17.46 -5.11
C ASP A 59 -7.70 16.46 -5.82
N SER A 60 -7.51 15.29 -5.22
CA SER A 60 -6.63 14.24 -5.77
C SER A 60 -7.01 13.85 -7.20
N ASN A 61 -8.29 13.97 -7.54
CA ASN A 61 -8.85 13.70 -8.87
C ASN A 61 -8.33 14.65 -9.96
N THR A 62 -7.82 15.82 -9.58
CA THR A 62 -7.25 16.79 -10.52
C THR A 62 -5.79 16.50 -10.87
N ILE A 63 -5.05 15.81 -9.99
CA ILE A 63 -3.62 15.51 -10.17
C ILE A 63 -3.41 14.07 -10.69
N LEU A 64 -4.12 13.11 -10.12
CA LEU A 64 -4.03 11.69 -10.49
C LEU A 64 -5.44 11.11 -10.64
N PRO A 65 -6.02 11.10 -11.85
CA PRO A 65 -7.35 10.58 -12.12
C PRO A 65 -7.34 9.04 -12.14
N ILE A 66 -6.97 8.43 -11.01
CA ILE A 66 -6.87 6.99 -10.80
C ILE A 66 -7.93 6.60 -9.78
N SER A 67 -8.66 5.51 -10.04
CA SER A 67 -9.64 5.00 -9.07
C SER A 67 -8.95 4.54 -7.78
N THR A 68 -9.61 4.72 -6.63
CA THR A 68 -9.10 4.28 -5.32
C THR A 68 -8.74 2.80 -5.32
N THR A 69 -9.51 1.97 -6.04
CA THR A 69 -9.23 0.55 -6.21
C THR A 69 -7.88 0.32 -6.91
N LEU A 70 -7.64 0.99 -8.04
CA LEU A 70 -6.37 0.87 -8.77
C LEU A 70 -5.19 1.37 -7.92
N TYR A 71 -5.40 2.45 -7.17
CA TYR A 71 -4.39 3.00 -6.27
C TYR A 71 -3.89 1.96 -5.24
N TRP A 72 -4.81 1.29 -4.54
CA TRP A 72 -4.45 0.28 -3.56
C TRP A 72 -3.94 -1.04 -4.18
N ILE A 73 -4.37 -1.37 -5.41
CA ILE A 73 -3.78 -2.47 -6.18
C ILE A 73 -2.32 -2.18 -6.51
N LEU A 74 -2.00 -0.96 -6.98
CA LEU A 74 -0.61 -0.55 -7.24
C LEU A 74 0.24 -0.59 -5.97
N PHE A 75 -0.30 -0.12 -4.85
CA PHE A 75 0.34 -0.28 -3.54
C PHE A 75 0.63 -1.76 -3.22
N SER A 76 -0.37 -2.64 -3.34
CA SER A 76 -0.19 -4.09 -3.11
C SER A 76 0.88 -4.68 -4.02
N LEU A 77 0.90 -4.29 -5.30
CA LEU A 77 1.88 -4.75 -6.28
C LEU A 77 3.32 -4.42 -5.88
N THR A 78 3.57 -3.26 -5.25
CA THR A 78 4.91 -2.93 -4.74
C THR A 78 5.38 -3.94 -3.68
N GLY A 79 4.48 -4.36 -2.79
CA GLY A 79 4.74 -5.41 -1.80
C GLY A 79 5.04 -6.76 -2.46
N LEU A 80 4.27 -7.15 -3.48
CA LEU A 80 4.49 -8.40 -4.21
C LEU A 80 5.87 -8.43 -4.89
N LEU A 81 6.20 -7.35 -5.61
CA LEU A 81 7.49 -7.23 -6.33
C LEU A 81 8.67 -7.23 -5.35
N ALA A 82 8.55 -6.53 -4.22
CA ALA A 82 9.54 -6.58 -3.15
C ALA A 82 9.66 -7.99 -2.55
N GLY A 83 8.54 -8.65 -2.28
CA GLY A 83 8.47 -10.00 -1.73
C GLY A 83 9.14 -11.04 -2.63
N VAL A 84 8.78 -11.06 -3.93
CA VAL A 84 9.38 -11.93 -4.95
C VAL A 84 10.88 -11.65 -5.11
N SER A 85 11.29 -10.38 -5.10
CA SER A 85 12.71 -10.01 -5.12
C SER A 85 13.45 -10.54 -3.88
N GLY A 86 12.80 -10.52 -2.72
CA GLY A 86 13.30 -11.13 -1.49
C GLY A 86 13.45 -12.66 -1.58
N VAL A 87 12.50 -13.34 -2.25
CA VAL A 87 12.59 -14.78 -2.55
C VAL A 87 13.79 -15.06 -3.45
N GLN A 88 13.91 -14.34 -4.57
CA GLN A 88 15.02 -14.50 -5.53
C GLN A 88 16.38 -14.28 -4.87
N ALA A 89 16.49 -13.27 -4.00
CA ALA A 89 17.72 -12.95 -3.28
C ALA A 89 17.97 -13.85 -2.05
N LYS A 90 17.04 -14.77 -1.70
CA LYS A 90 17.07 -15.59 -0.48
C LYS A 90 17.15 -14.77 0.83
N ILE A 91 16.64 -13.53 0.83
CA ILE A 91 16.63 -12.64 1.99
C ILE A 91 15.27 -12.73 2.68
N LYS A 92 15.19 -13.52 3.77
CA LYS A 92 13.95 -13.78 4.52
C LYS A 92 13.25 -12.49 4.99
N SER A 93 14.03 -11.48 5.38
CA SER A 93 13.51 -10.21 5.90
C SER A 93 12.74 -9.40 4.83
N ILE A 94 13.34 -9.17 3.65
CA ILE A 94 12.68 -8.49 2.52
C ILE A 94 11.45 -9.27 2.08
N ARG A 95 11.59 -10.59 1.97
CA ARG A 95 10.50 -11.48 1.56
C ARG A 95 9.28 -11.33 2.48
N ASN A 96 9.49 -11.48 3.78
CA ASN A 96 8.39 -11.46 4.75
C ASN A 96 7.72 -10.08 4.76
N MET A 97 8.48 -8.99 4.75
CA MET A 97 7.90 -7.65 4.76
C MET A 97 7.14 -7.34 3.46
N GLY A 98 7.70 -7.72 2.31
CA GLY A 98 7.02 -7.57 1.02
C GLY A 98 5.67 -8.28 0.98
N PHE A 99 5.60 -9.53 1.45
CA PHE A 99 4.33 -10.26 1.52
C PHE A 99 3.33 -9.68 2.52
N ILE A 100 3.80 -9.12 3.65
CA ILE A 100 2.92 -8.42 4.61
C ILE A 100 2.27 -7.21 3.92
N ILE A 101 3.06 -6.38 3.22
CA ILE A 101 2.56 -5.22 2.47
C ILE A 101 1.58 -5.67 1.37
N PHE A 102 1.90 -6.74 0.65
CA PHE A 102 1.03 -7.30 -0.38
C PHE A 102 -0.35 -7.71 0.16
N ILE A 103 -0.36 -8.53 1.23
CA ILE A 103 -1.59 -9.00 1.88
C ILE A 103 -2.38 -7.81 2.44
N ALA A 104 -1.70 -6.85 3.06
CA ALA A 104 -2.35 -5.66 3.59
C ALA A 104 -3.04 -4.85 2.49
N GLY A 105 -2.36 -4.66 1.35
CA GLY A 105 -2.93 -3.99 0.19
C GLY A 105 -4.15 -4.72 -0.38
N ILE A 106 -4.11 -6.05 -0.53
CA ILE A 106 -5.26 -6.84 -1.01
C ILE A 106 -6.44 -6.74 -0.07
N LEU A 107 -6.21 -6.90 1.24
CA LEU A 107 -7.27 -6.76 2.25
C LEU A 107 -7.88 -5.36 2.20
N GLY A 108 -7.06 -4.34 2.00
CA GLY A 108 -7.53 -2.97 1.76
C GLY A 108 -8.47 -2.90 0.55
N VAL A 109 -8.04 -3.40 -0.61
CA VAL A 109 -8.88 -3.42 -1.82
C VAL A 109 -10.21 -4.13 -1.58
N ILE A 110 -10.20 -5.27 -0.89
CA ILE A 110 -11.41 -6.03 -0.57
C ILE A 110 -12.35 -5.22 0.33
N PHE A 111 -11.83 -4.60 1.39
CA PHE A 111 -12.63 -3.80 2.32
C PHE A 111 -13.18 -2.53 1.66
N TRP A 112 -12.40 -1.88 0.78
CA TRP A 112 -12.88 -0.78 -0.04
C TRP A 112 -14.04 -1.22 -0.94
N LEU A 113 -13.88 -2.35 -1.65
CA LEU A 113 -14.91 -2.87 -2.54
C LEU A 113 -16.19 -3.22 -1.75
N LEU A 114 -16.06 -3.90 -0.61
CA LEU A 114 -17.19 -4.23 0.27
C LEU A 114 -17.94 -3.01 0.78
N MET A 115 -17.22 -1.92 1.09
CA MET A 115 -17.84 -0.63 1.42
C MET A 115 -18.65 -0.10 0.23
N THR A 116 -18.04 0.00 -0.95
CA THR A 116 -18.70 0.58 -2.13
C THR A 116 -19.90 -0.23 -2.63
N VAL A 117 -19.80 -1.56 -2.59
CA VAL A 117 -20.89 -2.47 -2.99
C VAL A 117 -21.99 -2.44 -1.94
N GLY A 118 -21.63 -2.47 -0.65
CA GLY A 118 -22.58 -2.38 0.46
C GLY A 118 -23.45 -1.14 0.37
N ASP A 119 -22.85 0.04 0.14
CA ASP A 119 -23.58 1.29 0.04
C ASP A 119 -24.50 1.36 -1.20
N SER A 120 -24.21 0.61 -2.27
CA SER A 120 -25.05 0.57 -3.48
C SER A 120 -26.37 -0.20 -3.34
N TYR A 121 -26.45 -1.13 -2.38
CA TYR A 121 -27.67 -1.94 -2.12
C TYR A 121 -28.64 -1.29 -1.13
N TYR A 122 -28.24 -0.19 -0.49
CA TYR A 122 -29.06 0.54 0.49
C TYR A 122 -29.58 1.89 -0.04
N ILE A 123 -29.52 2.12 -1.35
CA ILE A 123 -30.10 3.29 -2.05
C ILE A 123 -31.33 2.85 -2.84
#